data_AF-A0A1C3HAV3-F1
#
_entry.id   AF-A0A1C3HAV3-F1
#
_cell.length_a   1.000
_cell.length_b   1.000
_cell.length_c   1.000
_cell.angle_alpha   90.00
_cell.angle_beta   90.00
_cell.angle_gamma   90.00
#
_symmetry.space_group_name_H-M   'P 1'
#
loop_
_entity.id
_entity.type
_entity.pdbx_description
1 polymer ?
#
loop_
_entity_poly.entity_id
_entity_poly.type
_entity_poly.pdbx_seq_one_letter_code
_entity_poly.pdbx_strand_id
1 'polypeptide(L)'
;MIKKRAAVYHVDSGTGDVWPRVNHWLPWLAHFDRPHLAGAAWATCQEQIIAPYSDLPALRRQQQAAPGALASIVAFDPADWRLVRLDLWREPPQSPVQSGQLFRVGHLSAPFDHTAPRVDSQT
;
A
#
# COMPACT_ATOMS: atom_id res chain seq x y z
N MET A 1 -1.87 13.35 14.64
CA MET A 1 -2.30 12.15 13.88
C MET A 1 -1.70 12.22 12.47
N ILE A 2 -0.59 11.53 12.16
CA ILE A 2 0.12 11.69 10.87
C ILE A 2 -0.40 10.65 9.88
N LYS A 3 -1.10 11.13 8.84
CA LYS A 3 -1.59 10.30 7.73
C LYS A 3 -0.42 9.97 6.80
N LYS A 4 0.08 8.74 6.81
CA LYS A 4 0.97 8.25 5.75
C LYS A 4 0.15 8.17 4.46
N ARG A 5 0.44 9.05 3.51
CA ARG A 5 -0.19 9.09 2.19
C ARG A 5 0.63 8.20 1.26
N ALA A 6 0.05 7.09 0.80
CA ALA A 6 0.52 6.44 -0.41
C ALA A 6 -0.28 7.05 -1.57
N ALA A 7 0.42 7.57 -2.58
CA ALA A 7 -0.18 8.04 -3.82
C ALA A 7 0.46 7.23 -4.95
N VAL A 8 -0.38 6.52 -5.72
CA VAL A 8 0.02 5.90 -6.98
C VAL A 8 -0.52 6.78 -8.09
N TYR A 9 0.36 7.25 -8.96
CA TYR A 9 0.01 8.07 -10.11
C TYR A 9 -0.27 7.15 -11.30
N HIS A 10 -1.49 7.24 -11.85
CA HIS A 10 -1.81 6.64 -13.14
C HIS A 10 -1.82 7.77 -14.18
N VAL A 11 -0.98 7.68 -15.21
CA VAL A 11 -0.99 8.62 -16.33
C VAL A 11 -1.71 7.92 -17.48
N ASP A 12 -2.92 8.39 -17.80
CA ASP A 12 -3.70 7.87 -18.91
C ASP A 12 -3.37 8.67 -20.18
N SER A 13 -2.83 7.99 -21.20
CA SER A 13 -2.37 8.58 -22.45
C SER A 13 -3.51 8.70 -23.47
N GLY A 14 -4.61 9.36 -23.10
CA GLY A 14 -5.83 9.46 -23.91
C GLY A 14 -6.33 10.90 -24.05
N THR A 15 -6.51 11.35 -25.28
CA THR A 15 -6.91 12.70 -25.69
C THR A 15 -8.27 13.12 -25.11
N GLY A 16 -8.26 13.75 -23.94
CA GLY A 16 -9.46 14.38 -23.36
C GLY A 16 -9.20 14.81 -21.93
N ASP A 17 -8.81 16.08 -21.73
CA ASP A 17 -8.61 16.79 -20.45
C ASP A 17 -8.62 15.90 -19.18
N VAL A 18 -7.62 15.02 -19.07
CA VAL A 18 -7.54 14.07 -17.96
C VAL A 18 -6.81 14.77 -16.82
N TRP A 19 -7.55 15.42 -15.95
CA TRP A 19 -6.98 15.95 -14.71
C TRP A 19 -6.35 14.79 -13.93
N PRO A 20 -5.12 14.94 -13.41
CA PRO A 20 -4.46 13.89 -12.66
C PRO A 20 -5.30 13.53 -11.43
N ARG A 21 -5.69 12.26 -11.32
CA ARG A 21 -6.41 11.75 -10.17
C ARG A 21 -5.43 11.42 -9.06
N VAL A 22 -5.62 12.03 -7.90
CA VAL A 22 -4.90 11.65 -6.67
C VAL A 22 -5.76 10.67 -5.89
N ASN A 23 -5.30 9.43 -5.78
CA ASN A 23 -5.95 8.44 -4.93
C ASN A 23 -5.52 8.65 -3.48
N HIS A 24 -6.48 8.61 -2.57
CA HIS A 24 -6.25 8.72 -1.13
C HIS A 24 -6.70 7.44 -0.44
N TRP A 25 -5.74 6.75 0.17
CA TRP A 25 -6.02 5.53 0.92
C TRP A 25 -5.82 5.73 2.42
N LEU A 26 -6.65 5.04 3.21
CA LEU A 26 -6.61 5.01 4.67
C LEU A 26 -5.90 3.72 5.10
N PRO A 27 -4.63 3.79 5.56
CA PRO A 27 -3.92 2.58 5.97
C PRO A 27 -4.61 1.91 7.15
N TRP A 28 -4.92 0.63 6.99
CA TRP A 28 -5.45 -0.24 8.02
C TRP A 28 -4.36 -1.08 8.66
N LEU A 29 -3.39 -1.52 7.86
CA LEU A 29 -2.19 -2.23 8.26
C LEU A 29 -0.98 -1.59 7.58
N ALA A 30 0.12 -1.45 8.32
CA ALA A 30 1.43 -1.15 7.76
C ALA A 30 2.50 -1.92 8.53
N HIS A 31 3.16 -2.86 7.87
CA HIS A 31 4.22 -3.70 8.40
C HIS A 31 5.49 -3.53 7.55
N PHE A 32 6.65 -3.47 8.20
CA PHE A 32 7.96 -3.31 7.55
C PHE A 32 9.02 -4.12 8.30
N ASP A 33 9.65 -5.07 7.62
CA ASP A 33 10.89 -5.71 8.04
C ASP A 33 12.07 -4.79 7.69
N ARG A 34 12.29 -3.76 8.54
CA ARG A 34 13.22 -2.65 8.26
C ARG A 34 14.65 -3.10 7.93
N PRO A 35 15.25 -4.07 8.65
CA PRO A 35 16.60 -4.54 8.32
C PRO A 35 16.73 -5.10 6.90
N HIS A 36 15.68 -5.75 6.39
CA HIS A 36 15.72 -6.45 5.11
C HIS A 36 15.02 -5.72 3.97
N LEU A 37 14.34 -4.61 4.27
CA LEU A 37 13.50 -3.88 3.34
C LEU A 37 14.26 -3.38 2.09
N ALA A 38 15.53 -3.00 2.25
CA ALA A 38 16.39 -2.60 1.14
C ALA A 38 16.62 -3.73 0.11
N GLY A 39 16.39 -4.99 0.49
CA GLY A 39 16.47 -6.15 -0.40
C GLY A 39 15.20 -6.42 -1.21
N ALA A 40 14.19 -5.54 -1.15
CA ALA A 40 12.97 -5.70 -1.96
C ALA A 40 13.27 -5.46 -3.45
N ALA A 41 13.04 -6.49 -4.27
CA ALA A 41 13.21 -6.44 -5.72
C ALA A 41 11.88 -6.56 -6.48
N TRP A 42 10.81 -6.92 -5.78
CA TRP A 42 9.48 -7.12 -6.35
C TRP A 42 8.42 -6.45 -5.50
N ALA A 43 7.33 -6.04 -6.16
CA ALA A 43 6.16 -5.49 -5.50
C ALA A 43 4.88 -6.08 -6.08
N THR A 44 3.89 -6.34 -5.25
CA THR A 44 2.54 -6.70 -5.69
C THR A 44 1.56 -5.60 -5.31
N CYS A 45 0.64 -5.25 -6.21
CA CYS A 45 -0.51 -4.39 -5.93
C CYS A 45 -1.78 -5.17 -6.23
N GLN A 46 -2.62 -5.36 -5.21
CA GLN A 46 -3.90 -6.03 -5.31
C GLN A 46 -5.01 -5.09 -4.91
N GLU A 47 -6.12 -5.18 -5.62
CA GLU A 47 -7.32 -4.42 -5.33
C GLU A 47 -8.48 -5.40 -5.17
N GLN A 48 -9.23 -5.25 -4.08
CA GLN A 48 -10.38 -6.09 -3.79
C GLN A 48 -11.58 -5.21 -3.48
N ILE A 49 -12.65 -5.37 -4.25
CA ILE A 49 -13.92 -4.69 -3.98
C ILE A 49 -14.45 -5.11 -2.61
N ILE A 50 -14.88 -4.12 -1.83
CA ILE A 50 -15.59 -4.36 -0.57
C ILE A 50 -17.07 -4.44 -0.91
N ALA A 51 -17.74 -5.51 -0.50
CA ALA A 51 -19.17 -5.64 -0.75
C ALA A 51 -19.95 -4.51 -0.04
N PRO A 52 -21.06 -4.01 -0.62
CA PRO A 52 -21.93 -3.05 0.05
C PRO A 52 -22.33 -3.56 1.44
N TYR A 53 -22.44 -2.64 2.41
CA TYR A 53 -22.84 -2.95 3.79
C TYR A 53 -21.91 -3.88 4.57
N SER A 54 -20.66 -4.07 4.11
CA SER A 54 -19.65 -4.84 4.84
C SER A 54 -19.32 -4.22 6.21
N ASP A 55 -19.09 -5.06 7.22
CA ASP A 55 -18.54 -4.64 8.52
C ASP A 55 -17.05 -4.27 8.36
N LEU A 56 -16.79 -2.98 8.16
CA LEU A 56 -15.42 -2.47 7.97
C LEU A 56 -14.52 -2.71 9.20
N PRO A 57 -14.97 -2.52 10.46
CA PRO A 57 -14.20 -2.91 11.63
C PRO A 57 -13.78 -4.39 11.64
N ALA A 58 -14.69 -5.32 11.32
CA ALA A 58 -14.37 -6.74 11.24
C ALA A 58 -13.37 -7.03 10.11
N LEU A 59 -13.61 -6.48 8.93
CA LEU A 59 -12.70 -6.61 7.79
C LEU A 59 -11.31 -6.07 8.12
N ARG A 60 -11.22 -4.93 8.81
CA ARG A 60 -9.95 -4.34 9.26
C ARG A 60 -9.19 -5.26 10.20
N ARG A 61 -9.87 -5.91 11.16
CA ARG A 61 -9.25 -6.85 12.11
C ARG A 61 -8.69 -8.11 11.44
N GLN A 62 -9.22 -8.48 10.28
CA GLN A 62 -8.76 -9.64 9.51
C GLN A 62 -7.47 -9.37 8.72
N GLN A 63 -7.09 -8.10 8.52
CA GLN A 63 -5.94 -7.75 7.69
C GLN A 63 -4.62 -8.11 8.37
N GLN A 64 -3.78 -8.87 7.67
CA GLN A 64 -2.49 -9.33 8.14
C GLN A 64 -1.42 -9.12 7.08
N ALA A 65 -0.18 -8.97 7.52
CA ALA A 65 0.97 -8.87 6.63
C ALA A 65 1.07 -10.15 5.81
N ALA A 66 1.54 -10.04 4.57
CA ALA A 66 1.69 -11.20 3.73
C ALA A 66 2.85 -12.03 4.30
N PRO A 67 2.65 -13.34 4.55
CA PRO A 67 3.74 -14.19 4.99
C PRO A 67 4.91 -14.11 4.01
N GLY A 68 6.11 -13.79 4.52
CA GLY A 68 7.32 -13.67 3.71
C GLY A 68 7.51 -12.33 2.99
N ALA A 69 6.55 -11.39 3.07
CA ALA A 69 6.75 -10.05 2.55
C ALA A 69 7.68 -9.22 3.45
N LEU A 70 8.58 -8.47 2.83
CA LEU A 70 9.48 -7.51 3.51
C LEU A 70 8.73 -6.26 3.96
N ALA A 71 7.63 -5.93 3.29
CA ALA A 71 6.66 -4.94 3.77
C ALA A 71 5.26 -5.29 3.27
N SER A 72 4.26 -4.92 4.06
CA SER A 72 2.85 -5.05 3.70
C SER A 72 2.09 -3.81 4.13
N ILE A 73 1.35 -3.22 3.20
CA ILE A 73 0.39 -2.16 3.47
C ILE A 73 -0.95 -2.63 2.98
N VAL A 74 -1.95 -2.62 3.86
CA VAL A 74 -3.36 -2.78 3.46
C VAL A 74 -4.07 -1.49 3.79
N ALA A 75 -4.76 -0.92 2.82
CA ALA A 75 -5.44 0.35 2.96
C ALA A 75 -6.85 0.29 2.37
N PHE A 76 -7.74 1.05 2.97
CA PHE A 76 -9.09 1.25 2.46
C PHE A 76 -9.13 2.48 1.56
N ASP A 77 -9.68 2.31 0.37
CA ASP A 77 -10.00 3.37 -0.57
C ASP A 77 -11.50 3.71 -0.47
N PRO A 78 -11.87 4.82 0.20
CA PRO A 78 -13.27 5.20 0.34
C PRO A 78 -13.88 5.73 -0.96
N ALA A 79 -13.07 6.16 -1.95
CA ALA A 79 -13.60 6.70 -3.19
C ALA A 79 -14.14 5.57 -4.08
N ASP A 80 -13.41 4.46 -4.17
CA ASP A 80 -13.76 3.31 -5.00
C ASP A 80 -14.31 2.12 -4.18
N TRP A 81 -14.50 2.31 -2.86
CA TRP A 81 -15.00 1.33 -1.91
C TRP A 81 -14.30 -0.03 -2.00
N ARG A 82 -12.97 -0.01 -1.93
CA ARG A 82 -12.11 -1.19 -2.12
C ARG A 82 -10.99 -1.25 -1.09
N LEU A 83 -10.45 -2.44 -0.91
CA LEU A 83 -9.17 -2.67 -0.27
C LEU A 83 -8.06 -2.61 -1.31
N VAL A 84 -6.99 -1.91 -0.99
CA VAL A 84 -5.74 -1.91 -1.74
C VAL A 84 -4.67 -2.53 -0.87
N ARG A 85 -3.99 -3.55 -1.41
CA ARG A 85 -2.89 -4.24 -0.76
C ARG A 85 -1.62 -4.07 -1.57
N LEU A 86 -0.57 -3.59 -0.91
CA LEU A 86 0.77 -3.46 -1.46
C LEU A 86 1.71 -4.32 -0.63
N ASP A 87 2.39 -5.26 -1.25
CA ASP A 87 3.42 -6.05 -0.60
C ASP A 87 4.75 -5.91 -1.34
N LEU A 88 5.85 -5.86 -0.59
CA LEU A 88 7.20 -5.83 -1.12
C LEU A 88 7.90 -7.15 -0.82
N TRP A 89 8.64 -7.67 -1.78
CA TRP A 89 9.21 -9.01 -1.73
C TRP A 89 10.66 -9.01 -2.21
N ARG A 90 11.44 -9.94 -1.66
CA ARG A 90 12.79 -10.25 -2.16
C ARG A 90 12.74 -10.97 -3.49
N GLU A 91 11.84 -11.94 -3.59
CA GLU A 91 11.60 -12.80 -4.75
C GLU A 91 10.12 -12.73 -5.12
N PRO A 92 9.72 -13.07 -6.36
CA PRO A 92 8.31 -13.03 -6.70
C PRO A 92 7.55 -14.04 -5.82
N PRO A 93 6.36 -13.70 -5.33
CA PRO A 93 5.58 -14.63 -4.51
C PRO A 93 5.27 -15.89 -5.33
N GLN A 94 5.40 -17.06 -4.68
CA GLN A 94 5.20 -18.36 -5.34
C GLN A 94 3.75 -18.58 -5.77
N SER A 95 2.81 -18.04 -5.00
CA SER A 95 1.39 -18.07 -5.36
C SER A 95 1.08 -16.91 -6.31
N PRO A 96 0.38 -17.17 -7.43
CA PRO A 96 -0.01 -16.12 -8.35
C PRO A 96 -0.92 -15.11 -7.66
N VAL A 97 -0.69 -13.84 -7.98
CA VAL A 97 -1.52 -12.73 -7.53
C VAL A 97 -2.87 -12.84 -8.25
N GLN A 98 -3.88 -13.44 -7.60
CA GLN A 98 -5.16 -13.80 -8.23
C GLN A 98 -5.90 -12.60 -8.86
N SER A 99 -5.71 -11.40 -8.32
CA SER A 99 -6.30 -10.15 -8.83
C SER A 99 -5.38 -8.98 -8.47
N GLY A 100 -4.30 -8.83 -9.25
CA GLY A 100 -3.34 -7.77 -9.00
C GLY A 100 -2.19 -7.77 -9.99
N GLN A 101 -1.30 -6.80 -9.80
CA GLN A 101 -0.16 -6.53 -10.65
C GLN A 101 1.13 -6.86 -9.90
N LEU A 102 2.12 -7.38 -10.62
CA LEU A 102 3.46 -7.68 -10.12
C LEU A 102 4.45 -6.73 -10.81
N PHE A 103 5.30 -6.08 -10.03
CA PHE A 103 6.25 -5.09 -10.50
C PHE A 103 7.67 -5.45 -10.08
N ARG A 104 8.65 -5.06 -10.90
CA ARG A 104 10.04 -4.89 -10.47
C ARG A 104 10.15 -3.61 -9.64
N VAL A 105 10.80 -3.69 -8.49
CA VAL A 105 11.17 -2.50 -7.73
C VAL A 105 12.39 -1.88 -8.39
N GLY A 106 12.24 -0.69 -8.98
CA GLY A 106 13.36 0.07 -9.54
C GLY A 106 14.03 0.97 -8.51
N HIS A 107 13.26 1.49 -7.55
CA HIS A 107 13.74 2.38 -6.50
C HIS A 107 12.87 2.24 -5.26
N LEU A 108 13.47 2.27 -4.08
CA LEU A 108 12.76 2.32 -2.81
C LEU A 108 13.16 3.56 -2.01
N SER A 109 12.25 4.54 -1.96
CA SER A 109 12.41 5.72 -1.10
C SER A 109 11.81 5.42 0.26
N ALA A 110 12.65 5.03 1.19
CA ALA A 110 12.25 4.59 2.52
C ALA A 110 12.91 5.50 3.57
N PRO A 111 12.16 6.28 4.37
CA PRO A 111 12.77 7.03 5.45
C PRO A 111 12.94 6.09 6.64
N PHE A 112 14.17 5.77 7.04
CA PHE A 112 14.38 5.00 8.25
C PHE A 112 15.56 5.49 9.07
N ASP A 113 15.42 6.70 9.62
CA ASP A 113 15.88 6.95 10.97
C ASP A 113 14.67 7.29 11.84
N HIS A 114 14.55 6.59 12.96
CA HIS A 114 13.49 6.74 13.96
C HIS A 114 14.04 7.41 15.23
N THR A 115 15.34 7.76 15.24
CA THR A 115 15.99 8.58 16.27
C THR A 115 15.82 10.07 16.02
N ALA A 116 15.43 10.48 14.81
CA ALA A 116 15.07 11.87 14.54
C ALA A 116 13.83 12.26 15.37
N PRO A 117 13.92 13.27 16.26
CA PRO A 117 12.82 13.64 17.12
C PRO A 117 11.60 14.04 16.29
N ARG A 118 10.45 13.49 16.69
CA ARG A 118 9.17 13.85 16.14
C ARG A 118 8.90 15.32 16.49
N VAL A 119 8.84 16.20 15.49
CA VAL A 119 8.24 17.52 15.67
C VAL A 119 6.75 17.30 15.82
N ASP A 120 6.30 17.15 17.06
CA ASP A 120 4.89 17.17 17.39
C ASP A 120 4.38 18.58 17.14
N SER A 121 3.55 18.73 16.10
CA SER A 121 2.72 19.91 15.95
C SER A 121 1.69 19.89 17.08
N GLN A 122 2.01 20.58 18.18
CA GLN A 122 1.03 20.97 19.17
C GLN A 122 0.08 21.98 18.52
N THR A 123 -1.20 21.64 18.45
CA THR A 123 -2.28 22.62 18.33
C THR A 123 -3.50 22.03 19.04
#